data_AF-A0AAC9IS53-F1
#
_entry.id   AF-A0AAC9IS53-F1
#
_cell.length_a   1.000
_cell.length_b   1.000
_cell.length_c   1.000
_cell.angle_alpha   90.00
_cell.angle_beta   90.00
_cell.angle_gamma   90.00
#
_symmetry.space_group_name_H-M   'P 1'
#
loop_
_entity.id
_entity.type
_entity.pdbx_description
1 polymer ?
#
loop_
_entity_poly.entity_id
_entity_poly.type
_entity_poly.pdbx_seq_one_letter_code
_entity_poly.pdbx_strand_id
1 'polypeptide(L)'
;MSIECIMHIEKSCQLKQELANEQLQKGNNGLAINYYIEAISRLEVLCASYKAYLKTGPKLYLQYIDISMRLATLYRKEQETDKYKKLVSKLNNYIDNVKELISKDHEMSITLANFKLKLNNI
;
A
#
# COMPACT_ATOMS: atom_id res chain seq x y z
N MET A 1 -6.48 -19.44 -7.87
CA MET A 1 -5.22 -19.42 -7.09
C MET A 1 -5.43 -20.26 -5.84
N SER A 2 -4.50 -21.14 -5.45
CA SER A 2 -4.67 -21.95 -4.23
C SER A 2 -4.44 -21.11 -2.97
N ILE A 3 -4.96 -21.57 -1.83
CA ILE A 3 -4.74 -20.91 -0.51
C ILE A 3 -3.24 -20.85 -0.19
N GLU A 4 -2.49 -21.92 -0.49
CA GLU A 4 -1.05 -21.96 -0.31
C GLU A 4 -0.33 -20.87 -1.12
N CYS A 5 -0.73 -20.64 -2.38
CA CYS A 5 -0.19 -19.55 -3.19
C CYS A 5 -0.48 -18.18 -2.56
N ILE A 6 -1.68 -17.96 -2.03
CA ILE A 6 -2.03 -16.70 -1.35
C ILE A 6 -1.13 -16.50 -0.12
N MET A 7 -0.96 -17.52 0.72
CA MET A 7 -0.08 -17.46 1.89
C MET A 7 1.38 -17.16 1.51
N HIS A 8 1.88 -17.72 0.41
CA HIS A 8 3.22 -17.41 -0.08
C HIS A 8 3.35 -15.95 -0.51
N ILE A 9 2.32 -15.38 -1.15
CA ILE A 9 2.31 -13.97 -1.55
C ILE A 9 2.23 -13.07 -0.31
N GLU A 10 1.43 -13.41 0.69
CA GLU A 10 1.37 -12.67 1.97
C GLU A 10 2.73 -12.62 2.66
N LYS A 11 3.39 -13.78 2.83
CA LYS A 11 4.74 -13.86 3.40
C LYS A 11 5.75 -13.07 2.59
N SER A 12 5.69 -13.17 1.26
CA SER A 12 6.56 -12.41 0.38
C SER A 12 6.33 -10.90 0.51
N CYS A 13 5.07 -10.46 0.64
CA CYS A 13 4.71 -9.07 0.84
C CYS A 13 5.27 -8.53 2.16
N GLN A 14 5.11 -9.28 3.25
CA GLN A 14 5.64 -8.93 4.56
C GLN A 14 7.17 -8.81 4.53
N LEU A 15 7.87 -9.80 3.98
CA LEU A 15 9.32 -9.77 3.84
C LEU A 15 9.80 -8.53 3.07
N LYS A 16 9.12 -8.15 1.99
CA LYS A 16 9.49 -6.96 1.21
C LYS A 16 9.27 -5.67 1.99
N GLN A 17 8.25 -5.58 2.83
CA GLN A 17 8.06 -4.44 3.72
C GLN A 17 9.16 -4.35 4.79
N GLU A 18 9.54 -5.49 5.39
CA GLU A 18 10.62 -5.56 6.36
C GLU A 18 11.95 -5.11 5.76
N LEU A 19 12.30 -5.63 4.58
CA LEU A 19 13.50 -5.24 3.85
C LEU A 19 13.48 -3.74 3.48
N ALA A 20 12.35 -3.21 3.04
CA ALA A 20 12.22 -1.78 2.75
C ALA A 20 12.52 -0.93 4.00
N ASN A 21 11.93 -1.29 5.14
CA ASN A 21 12.14 -0.59 6.41
C ASN A 21 13.60 -0.69 6.88
N GLU A 22 14.24 -1.85 6.73
CA GLU A 22 15.65 -2.04 7.05
C GLU A 22 16.55 -1.13 6.19
N GLN A 23 16.28 -1.03 4.89
CA GLN A 23 17.02 -0.14 4.01
C GLN A 23 16.81 1.34 4.37
N LEU A 24 15.62 1.73 4.82
CA LEU A 24 15.39 3.09 5.34
C LEU A 24 16.21 3.38 6.58
N GLN A 25 16.31 2.43 7.52
CA GLN A 25 17.15 2.59 8.71
C GLN A 25 18.63 2.74 8.35
N LYS A 26 19.05 2.11 7.25
CA LYS A 26 20.41 2.22 6.68
C LYS A 26 20.62 3.47 5.81
N GLY A 27 19.57 4.27 5.57
CA GLY A 27 19.62 5.45 4.70
C GLY A 27 19.58 5.15 3.19
N ASN A 28 19.38 3.89 2.81
CA ASN A 28 19.39 3.42 1.42
C ASN A 28 18.01 3.62 0.76
N ASN A 29 17.63 4.87 0.50
CA ASN A 29 16.29 5.21 -0.01
C ASN A 29 15.98 4.55 -1.36
N GLY A 30 16.95 4.42 -2.27
CA GLY A 30 16.76 3.77 -3.58
C GLY A 30 16.39 2.28 -3.48
N LEU A 31 17.06 1.54 -2.59
CA LEU A 31 16.70 0.13 -2.34
C LEU A 31 15.37 -0.01 -1.60
N ALA A 32 15.08 0.89 -0.65
CA ALA A 32 13.80 0.92 0.03
C ALA A 32 12.63 1.15 -0.94
N ILE A 33 12.80 2.06 -1.90
CA ILE A 33 11.83 2.30 -2.99
C ILE A 33 11.55 1.01 -3.77
N ASN A 34 12.60 0.29 -4.19
CA ASN A 34 12.46 -0.95 -4.95
C ASN A 34 11.68 -2.01 -4.14
N TYR A 35 12.00 -2.18 -2.87
CA TYR A 35 11.29 -3.12 -2.01
C TYR A 35 9.84 -2.72 -1.74
N TYR A 36 9.52 -1.43 -1.63
CA TYR A 36 8.13 -0.98 -1.51
C TYR A 36 7.34 -1.17 -2.81
N ILE A 37 7.92 -0.91 -3.99
CA ILE A 37 7.28 -1.22 -5.28
C ILE A 37 6.92 -2.70 -5.33
N GLU A 38 7.87 -3.55 -4.95
CA GLU A 38 7.68 -5.00 -4.87
C GLU A 38 6.55 -5.38 -3.90
N ALA A 39 6.50 -4.78 -2.70
CA ALA A 39 5.44 -5.03 -1.72
C ALA A 39 4.06 -4.60 -2.25
N ILE A 40 3.98 -3.45 -2.91
CA ILE A 40 2.76 -2.93 -3.53
C ILE A 40 2.25 -3.89 -4.61
N SER A 41 3.12 -4.36 -5.52
CA SER A 41 2.70 -5.32 -6.55
C SER A 41 2.13 -6.61 -5.95
N ARG A 42 2.68 -7.08 -4.82
CA ARG A 42 2.14 -8.24 -4.10
C ARG A 42 0.78 -7.94 -3.48
N LEU A 43 0.59 -6.75 -2.90
CA LEU A 43 -0.71 -6.32 -2.39
C LEU A 43 -1.77 -6.18 -3.50
N GLU A 44 -1.40 -5.76 -4.71
CA GLU A 44 -2.32 -5.71 -5.84
C GLU A 44 -2.81 -7.12 -6.21
N VAL A 45 -1.89 -8.09 -6.23
CA VAL A 45 -2.23 -9.51 -6.46
C VAL A 45 -3.11 -10.06 -5.33
N LEU A 46 -2.79 -9.76 -4.06
CA LEU A 46 -3.61 -10.17 -2.92
C LEU A 46 -5.01 -9.55 -3.01
N CYS A 47 -5.13 -8.24 -3.21
CA CYS A 47 -6.41 -7.55 -3.34
C CYS A 47 -7.28 -8.16 -4.45
N ALA A 48 -6.70 -8.50 -5.59
CA ALA A 48 -7.41 -9.17 -6.68
C ALA A 48 -7.86 -10.60 -6.31
N SER A 49 -7.00 -11.34 -5.64
CA SER A 49 -7.24 -12.75 -5.27
C SER A 49 -8.28 -12.87 -4.14
N TYR A 50 -8.20 -12.01 -3.12
CA TYR A 50 -9.17 -11.95 -2.03
C TYR A 50 -10.54 -11.49 -2.50
N LYS A 51 -10.61 -10.48 -3.39
CA LYS A 51 -11.89 -10.06 -4.02
C LYS A 51 -12.62 -11.22 -4.69
N ALA A 52 -11.89 -12.21 -5.23
CA ALA A 52 -12.45 -13.35 -5.93
C ALA A 52 -12.83 -14.54 -5.04
N TYR A 53 -12.19 -14.75 -3.89
CA TYR A 53 -12.28 -16.02 -3.15
C TYR A 53 -12.58 -15.91 -1.64
N LEU A 54 -12.32 -14.78 -0.98
CA LEU A 54 -12.35 -14.70 0.49
C LEU A 54 -12.92 -13.36 0.96
N LYS A 55 -13.95 -13.40 1.81
CA LYS A 55 -14.42 -12.23 2.60
C LYS A 55 -13.43 -11.92 3.74
N THR A 56 -12.18 -11.67 3.40
CA THR A 56 -11.15 -11.13 4.29
C THR A 56 -10.23 -10.27 3.42
N GLY A 57 -9.67 -9.17 3.89
CA GLY A 57 -10.11 -8.30 4.96
C GLY A 57 -9.90 -6.90 4.41
N PRO A 58 -10.88 -6.00 4.52
CA PRO A 58 -10.73 -4.58 4.22
C PRO A 58 -9.38 -3.95 4.67
N LYS A 59 -8.71 -4.53 5.68
CA LYS A 59 -7.35 -4.20 6.13
C LYS A 59 -6.27 -4.25 5.04
N LEU A 60 -6.39 -5.12 4.03
CA LEU A 60 -5.44 -5.17 2.89
C LEU A 60 -5.47 -3.88 2.08
N TYR A 61 -6.67 -3.29 1.89
CA TYR A 61 -6.82 -2.01 1.20
C TYR A 61 -6.12 -0.89 1.98
N LEU A 62 -6.25 -0.89 3.31
CA LEU A 62 -5.55 0.06 4.17
C LEU A 62 -4.03 -0.13 4.12
N GLN A 63 -3.55 -1.38 4.12
CA GLN A 63 -2.12 -1.68 4.01
C GLN A 63 -1.53 -1.19 2.67
N TYR A 64 -2.27 -1.37 1.56
CA TYR A 64 -1.90 -0.83 0.26
C TYR A 64 -1.73 0.69 0.29
N ILE A 65 -2.68 1.39 0.91
CA ILE A 65 -2.64 2.85 1.04
C ILE A 65 -1.44 3.29 1.89
N ASP A 66 -1.21 2.67 3.06
CA ASP A 66 -0.10 3.03 3.94
C ASP A 66 1.26 2.91 3.23
N ILE A 67 1.53 1.79 2.57
CA ILE A 67 2.81 1.54 1.90
C ILE A 67 2.98 2.48 0.70
N SER A 68 1.92 2.70 -0.07
CA SER A 68 1.96 3.62 -1.19
C SER A 68 2.24 5.06 -0.75
N MET A 69 1.72 5.47 0.41
CA MET A 69 2.04 6.78 0.99
C MET A 69 3.50 6.88 1.42
N ARG A 70 4.05 5.83 2.05
CA ARG A 70 5.50 5.79 2.38
C ARG A 70 6.35 5.91 1.12
N LEU A 71 5.98 5.20 0.06
CA LEU A 71 6.65 5.30 -1.24
C LEU A 71 6.54 6.71 -1.84
N ALA A 72 5.37 7.36 -1.73
CA ALA A 72 5.20 8.75 -2.18
C ALA A 72 6.13 9.71 -1.42
N THR A 73 6.24 9.58 -0.10
CA THR A 73 7.18 10.36 0.72
C THR A 73 8.63 10.15 0.26
N LEU A 74 9.01 8.92 -0.08
CA LEU A 74 10.35 8.64 -0.60
C LEU A 74 10.58 9.24 -1.98
N TYR A 75 9.63 9.15 -2.90
CA TYR A 75 9.74 9.83 -4.19
C TYR A 75 9.88 11.34 -4.04
N ARG A 76 9.14 11.95 -3.09
CA ARG A 76 9.29 13.38 -2.80
C ARG A 76 10.69 13.70 -2.26
N LYS A 77 11.22 12.88 -1.35
CA LYS A 77 12.57 13.03 -0.78
C LYS A 77 13.67 12.89 -1.83
N GLU A 78 13.54 11.93 -2.73
CA GLU A 78 14.48 11.68 -3.84
C GLU A 78 14.23 12.60 -5.05
N GLN A 79 13.34 13.60 -4.94
CA GLN A 79 12.99 14.55 -6.00
C GLN A 79 12.45 13.90 -7.30
N GLU A 80 11.89 12.70 -7.19
CA GLU A 80 11.23 11.94 -8.26
C GLU A 80 9.80 12.46 -8.50
N THR A 81 9.69 13.74 -8.89
CA THR A 81 8.42 14.50 -8.89
C THR A 81 7.33 13.88 -9.76
N ASP A 82 7.67 13.34 -10.93
CA ASP A 82 6.70 12.70 -11.83
C ASP A 82 6.13 11.41 -11.23
N LYS A 83 7.01 10.57 -10.63
CA LYS A 83 6.59 9.33 -9.96
C LYS A 83 5.72 9.64 -8.74
N TYR A 84 6.10 10.65 -7.96
CA TYR A 84 5.31 11.14 -6.83
C TYR A 84 3.90 11.58 -7.29
N LYS A 85 3.79 12.49 -8.26
CA LYS A 85 2.49 12.99 -8.74
C LYS A 85 1.59 11.87 -9.25
N LYS A 86 2.16 10.95 -10.03
CA LYS A 86 1.43 9.79 -10.56
C LYS A 86 0.93 8.88 -9.44
N LEU A 87 1.76 8.62 -8.43
CA LEU A 87 1.40 7.76 -7.31
C LEU A 87 0.32 8.40 -6.42
N VAL A 88 0.44 9.70 -6.11
CA VAL A 88 -0.57 10.45 -5.35
C VAL A 88 -1.92 10.48 -6.07
N SER A 89 -1.91 10.70 -7.38
CA SER A 89 -3.14 10.63 -8.21
C SER A 89 -3.77 9.24 -8.16
N LYS A 90 -2.97 8.17 -8.34
CA LYS A 90 -3.44 6.78 -8.21
C LYS A 90 -4.00 6.49 -6.82
N LEU A 91 -3.35 6.99 -5.77
CA LEU A 91 -3.77 6.81 -4.38
C LEU A 91 -5.11 7.50 -4.09
N ASN A 92 -5.30 8.73 -4.55
CA ASN A 92 -6.58 9.44 -4.37
C ASN A 92 -7.74 8.66 -5.00
N ASN A 93 -7.58 8.21 -6.25
CA ASN A 93 -8.59 7.39 -6.92
C ASN A 93 -8.84 6.08 -6.18
N TYR A 94 -7.78 5.44 -5.67
CA TYR A 94 -7.90 4.20 -4.91
C TYR A 94 -8.63 4.39 -3.58
N ILE A 95 -8.30 5.44 -2.82
CA ILE A 95 -8.96 5.79 -1.54
C ILE A 95 -10.46 5.99 -1.76
N ASP A 96 -10.85 6.72 -2.80
CA ASP A 96 -12.26 6.98 -3.09
C ASP A 96 -13.01 5.69 -3.44
N ASN A 97 -12.41 4.78 -4.22
CA ASN A 97 -12.98 3.46 -4.50
C ASN A 97 -13.09 2.58 -3.24
N VAL A 98 -12.07 2.60 -2.37
CA VAL A 98 -12.07 1.81 -1.14
C VAL A 98 -13.13 2.29 -0.16
N LYS A 99 -13.39 3.61 -0.10
CA LYS A 99 -14.40 4.21 0.78
C LYS A 99 -15.77 3.55 0.63
N GLU A 100 -16.19 3.25 -0.60
CA GLU A 100 -17.46 2.57 -0.86
C GLU A 100 -17.46 1.14 -0.31
N LEU A 101 -16.35 0.42 -0.48
CA LEU A 101 -16.17 -0.98 -0.06
C LEU A 101 -16.15 -1.15 1.47
N ILE A 102 -15.61 -0.17 2.19
CA ILE A 102 -15.44 -0.23 3.65
C ILE A 102 -16.45 0.63 4.42
N SER A 103 -17.40 1.27 3.73
CA SER A 103 -18.36 2.23 4.29
C SER A 103 -19.19 1.72 5.48
N LYS A 104 -19.33 0.39 5.61
CA LYS A 104 -20.07 -0.26 6.70
C LYS A 104 -19.22 -0.56 7.93
N ASP A 105 -17.90 -0.40 7.83
CA ASP A 105 -16.94 -0.59 8.91
C ASP A 105 -16.46 0.78 9.41
N HIS A 106 -16.90 1.14 10.62
CA HIS A 106 -16.67 2.47 11.19
C HIS A 106 -15.20 2.75 11.49
N GLU A 107 -14.49 1.79 12.10
CA GLU A 107 -13.08 1.92 12.46
C GLU A 107 -12.22 2.12 11.20
N MET A 108 -12.56 1.38 10.16
CA MET A 108 -11.87 1.46 8.88
C MET A 108 -12.17 2.74 8.11
N SER A 109 -13.41 3.23 8.18
CA SER A 109 -13.79 4.51 7.61
C SER A 109 -13.03 5.67 8.27
N ILE A 110 -12.86 5.65 9.60
CA ILE A 110 -12.03 6.62 10.33
C ILE A 110 -10.57 6.53 9.86
N THR A 111 -10.04 5.31 9.76
CA THR A 111 -8.65 5.09 9.34
C THR A 111 -8.40 5.61 7.92
N LEU A 112 -9.34 5.36 7.00
CA LEU A 112 -9.26 5.86 5.63
C LEU A 112 -9.34 7.39 5.56
N ALA A 113 -10.18 8.02 6.38
CA ALA A 113 -10.24 9.48 6.47
C ALA A 113 -8.91 10.08 6.94
N ASN A 114 -8.27 9.45 7.93
CA ASN A 114 -6.93 9.84 8.40
C ASN A 114 -5.87 9.71 7.29
N PHE A 115 -5.93 8.67 6.46
CA PHE A 115 -5.04 8.55 5.31
C PHE A 115 -5.26 9.67 4.30
N LYS A 116 -6.51 10.02 3.99
CA LYS A 116 -6.81 11.11 3.06
C LYS A 116 -6.30 12.46 3.57
N LEU A 117 -6.44 12.73 4.88
CA LEU A 117 -5.87 13.93 5.50
C LEU A 117 -4.33 13.94 5.42
N LYS A 118 -3.68 12.83 5.74
CA LYS A 118 -2.21 12.71 5.63
C LYS A 118 -1.72 12.86 4.18
N LEU A 119 -2.44 12.31 3.20
CA LEU A 119 -2.09 12.40 1.78
C LEU A 119 -2.06 13.85 1.29
N ASN A 120 -2.93 14.71 1.82
CA ASN A 120 -2.95 16.14 1.51
C ASN A 120 -1.77 16.92 2.13
N ASN A 121 -1.03 16.31 3.08
CA ASN A 121 0.07 16.94 3.80
C ASN A 121 1.46 16.41 3.38
N ILE A 122 1.53 15.36 2.55
CA ILE A 122 2.79 14.80 2.01
C ILE A 122 3.03 15.22 0.58
#